data_AF-A0A7J5W9P5-F1
#
_entry.id   AF-A0A7J5W9P5-F1
#
_cell.length_a   1.000
_cell.length_b   1.000
_cell.length_c   1.000
_cell.angle_alpha   90.00
_cell.angle_beta   90.00
_cell.angle_gamma   90.00
#
_symmetry.space_group_name_H-M   'P 1'
#
loop_
_entity.id
_entity.type
_entity.pdbx_description
1 polymer ?
#
loop_
_entity_poly.entity_id
_entity_poly.type
_entity_poly.pdbx_seq_one_letter_code
_entity_poly.pdbx_strand_id
1 'polypeptide(L)'
;MHNSSHRGVGIMQRYTNIGGDSSVAGYECAPESITVQFTDGWKYLYTYASCGTVNCEQMKSLAASGDGLNSFIMRNVRTGYARKWR
;
A
#
# COMPACT_ATOMS: atom_id res chain seq x y z
N MET A 1 -24.04 1.65 23.41
CA MET A 1 -23.07 0.73 24.04
C MET A 1 -21.82 0.75 23.16
N HIS A 2 -20.73 1.32 23.69
CA HIS A 2 -19.45 1.48 23.01
C HIS A 2 -18.80 0.11 22.82
N ASN A 3 -18.63 -0.33 21.57
CA ASN A 3 -17.76 -1.47 21.26
C ASN A 3 -16.35 -0.94 20.91
N SER A 4 -15.61 -0.62 21.96
CA SER A 4 -14.17 -0.40 21.88
C SER A 4 -13.48 -1.76 21.94
N SER A 5 -13.09 -2.34 20.80
CA SER A 5 -11.85 -3.11 20.63
C SER A 5 -11.75 -3.67 19.21
N HIS A 6 -11.29 -2.86 18.27
CA HIS A 6 -10.49 -3.37 17.18
C HIS A 6 -9.13 -2.68 17.29
N ARG A 7 -8.20 -3.30 18.04
CA ARG A 7 -6.79 -3.15 17.69
C ARG A 7 -6.67 -3.74 16.28
N GLY A 8 -6.91 -2.90 15.28
CA GLY A 8 -6.85 -3.26 13.87
C GLY A 8 -5.42 -3.64 13.57
N VAL A 9 -5.10 -4.93 13.70
CA VAL A 9 -4.10 -5.52 12.83
C VAL A 9 -4.61 -5.20 11.43
N GLY A 10 -3.94 -4.27 10.75
CA GLY A 10 -4.31 -3.87 9.40
C GLY A 10 -4.42 -5.14 8.57
N ILE A 11 -5.64 -5.52 8.20
CA ILE A 11 -5.81 -6.68 7.35
C ILE A 11 -5.17 -6.29 6.01
N MET A 12 -4.14 -7.02 5.57
CA MET A 12 -3.64 -6.84 4.22
C MET A 12 -4.80 -7.13 3.26
N GLN A 13 -5.31 -6.07 2.64
CA GLN A 13 -6.36 -6.16 1.65
C GLN A 13 -5.75 -6.76 0.39
N ARG A 14 -6.36 -7.84 -0.07
CA ARG A 14 -5.91 -8.52 -1.27
C ARG A 14 -6.17 -7.60 -2.44
N TYR A 15 -5.13 -7.33 -3.23
CA TYR A 15 -5.27 -6.44 -4.36
C TYR A 15 -6.09 -7.16 -5.43
N THR A 16 -7.23 -6.59 -5.81
CA THR A 16 -8.20 -7.23 -6.71
C THR A 16 -7.60 -7.52 -8.09
N ASN A 17 -6.50 -6.85 -8.46
CA ASN A 17 -5.75 -7.07 -9.70
C ASN A 17 -6.68 -7.19 -10.92
N ILE A 18 -7.55 -6.19 -11.07
CA ILE A 18 -8.64 -6.20 -12.05
C ILE A 18 -8.08 -6.33 -13.48
N GLY A 19 -6.84 -5.88 -13.71
CA GLY A 19 -6.14 -5.97 -14.98
C GLY A 19 -5.27 -7.22 -15.21
N GLY A 20 -5.11 -8.13 -14.25
CA GLY A 20 -4.31 -9.36 -14.40
C GLY A 20 -2.77 -9.20 -14.42
N ASP A 21 -2.24 -8.02 -14.75
CA ASP A 21 -0.79 -7.78 -14.91
C ASP A 21 -0.12 -7.03 -13.74
N SER A 22 -0.84 -6.71 -12.66
CA SER A 22 -0.24 -5.99 -11.55
C SER A 22 0.64 -6.90 -10.69
N SER A 23 1.90 -6.54 -10.44
CA SER A 23 2.77 -7.30 -9.52
C SER A 23 2.40 -7.14 -8.04
N VAL A 24 1.31 -6.44 -7.72
CA VAL A 24 0.84 -6.20 -6.36
C VAL A 24 -0.07 -7.36 -5.93
N ALA A 25 0.31 -8.04 -4.84
CA ALA A 25 -0.46 -9.12 -4.23
C ALA A 25 -1.48 -8.58 -3.21
N GLY A 26 -1.12 -7.52 -2.49
CA GLY A 26 -1.96 -6.93 -1.46
C GLY A 26 -1.40 -5.62 -0.94
N TYR A 27 -2.20 -4.93 -0.14
CA TYR A 27 -1.79 -3.69 0.49
C TYR A 27 -2.41 -3.56 1.89
N GLU A 28 -1.76 -2.79 2.73
CA GLU A 28 -2.20 -2.46 4.08
C GLU A 28 -2.18 -0.94 4.20
N CYS A 29 -3.36 -0.34 4.33
CA CYS A 29 -3.48 1.09 4.58
C CYS A 29 -3.43 1.35 6.09
N ALA A 30 -2.46 2.14 6.51
CA ALA A 30 -2.35 2.68 7.85
C ALA A 30 -2.63 4.20 7.84
N PRO A 31 -2.84 4.84 9.00
CA PRO A 31 -3.14 6.27 9.06
C PRO A 31 -2.08 7.14 8.37
N GLU A 32 -0.81 6.84 8.59
CA GLU A 32 0.34 7.65 8.12
C GLU A 32 1.26 6.89 7.15
N SER A 33 0.84 5.71 6.72
CA SER A 33 1.64 4.85 5.86
C SER A 33 0.79 3.89 5.04
N ILE A 34 1.40 3.29 4.03
CA ILE A 34 0.85 2.19 3.26
C ILE A 34 1.93 1.14 3.05
N THR A 35 1.62 -0.10 3.41
CA THR A 35 2.47 -1.25 3.11
C THR A 35 1.94 -1.92 1.85
N VAL A 36 2.76 -2.07 0.83
CA VAL A 36 2.40 -2.75 -0.41
C VAL A 36 3.16 -4.07 -0.47
N GLN A 37 2.43 -5.17 -0.58
CA GLN A 37 2.99 -6.49 -0.80
C GLN A 37 2.93 -6.84 -2.29
N PHE A 38 4.08 -7.22 -2.84
CA PHE A 38 4.19 -7.71 -4.21
C PHE A 38 4.06 -9.24 -4.26
N THR A 39 3.76 -9.76 -5.44
CA THR A 39 3.63 -11.20 -5.71
C THR A 39 4.94 -11.98 -5.50
N ASP A 40 6.10 -11.31 -5.58
CA ASP A 40 7.42 -11.89 -5.26
C ASP A 40 7.61 -12.17 -3.74
N GLY A 41 6.70 -11.65 -2.91
CA GLY A 41 6.70 -11.77 -1.46
C GLY A 41 7.28 -10.56 -0.73
N TRP A 42 7.96 -9.65 -1.44
CA TRP A 42 8.47 -8.42 -0.85
C TRP A 42 7.35 -7.47 -0.44
N LYS A 43 7.53 -6.86 0.73
CA LYS A 43 6.68 -5.83 1.32
C LYS A 43 7.46 -4.52 1.36
N TYR A 44 6.82 -3.46 0.90
CA TYR A 44 7.38 -2.11 0.83
C TYR A 44 6.51 -1.18 1.66
N LEU A 45 7.12 -0.54 2.66
CA LEU A 45 6.47 0.45 3.51
C LEU A 45 6.74 1.84 2.97
N TYR A 46 5.65 2.54 2.66
CA TYR A 46 5.66 3.94 2.29
C TYR A 46 5.06 4.74 3.43
N THR A 47 5.80 5.70 3.97
CA THR A 47 5.33 6.59 5.04
C THR A 47 5.28 8.02 4.54
N TYR A 48 4.52 8.87 5.24
CA TYR A 48 4.48 10.31 4.95
C TYR A 48 5.88 10.95 5.01
N ALA A 49 6.75 10.49 5.90
CA ALA A 49 8.13 10.96 5.99
C ALA A 49 9.00 10.57 4.79
N SER A 50 8.72 9.44 4.14
CA SER A 50 9.57 8.89 3.08
C SER A 50 9.13 9.33 1.68
N CYS A 51 7.82 9.25 1.40
CA CYS A 51 7.28 9.59 0.09
C CYS A 51 6.45 10.88 0.07
N GLY A 52 6.19 11.50 1.22
CA GLY A 52 5.28 12.63 1.35
C GLY A 52 3.82 12.19 1.53
N THR A 53 3.04 13.04 2.19
CA THR A 53 1.61 12.82 2.44
C THR A 53 0.83 12.61 1.14
N VAL A 54 1.02 13.49 0.15
CA VAL A 54 0.32 13.45 -1.14
C VAL A 54 0.50 12.11 -1.86
N ASN A 55 1.74 11.64 -2.01
CA ASN A 55 2.01 10.37 -2.69
C ASN A 55 1.42 9.18 -1.92
N CYS A 56 1.46 9.24 -0.58
CA CYS A 56 0.95 8.18 0.27
C CYS A 56 -0.58 8.08 0.23
N GLU A 57 -1.28 9.21 0.24
CA GLU A 57 -2.74 9.25 0.05
C GLU A 57 -3.15 8.80 -1.35
N GLN A 58 -2.40 9.23 -2.38
CA GLN A 58 -2.64 8.82 -3.75
C GLN A 58 -2.42 7.31 -3.94
N MET A 59 -1.41 6.73 -3.30
CA MET A 59 -1.21 5.27 -3.25
C MET A 59 -2.39 4.56 -2.58
N LYS A 60 -2.91 5.07 -1.46
CA LYS A 60 -4.10 4.47 -0.79
C LYS A 60 -5.32 4.48 -1.71
N SER A 61 -5.55 5.57 -2.44
CA SER A 61 -6.66 5.69 -3.39
C SER A 61 -6.53 4.69 -4.56
N LEU A 62 -5.35 4.61 -5.18
CA LEU A 62 -5.07 3.64 -6.26
C LEU A 62 -5.16 2.20 -5.76
N ALA A 63 -4.67 1.94 -4.55
CA ALA A 63 -4.76 0.63 -3.90
C ALA A 63 -6.21 0.19 -3.71
N ALA A 64 -7.06 1.10 -3.20
CA ALA A 64 -8.49 0.87 -3.02
C ALA A 64 -9.22 0.70 -4.36
N SER A 65 -8.80 1.41 -5.41
CA SER A 65 -9.35 1.26 -6.74
C SER A 65 -8.95 -0.06 -7.41
N GLY A 66 -7.91 -0.73 -6.92
CA GLY A 66 -7.41 -1.98 -7.49
C GLY A 66 -6.75 -1.83 -8.87
N ASP A 67 -6.43 -0.61 -9.28
CA ASP A 67 -5.80 -0.30 -10.58
C ASP A 67 -4.74 0.83 -10.46
N GLY A 68 -3.69 0.77 -11.29
CA GLY A 68 -2.72 1.86 -11.44
C GLY A 68 -1.67 2.04 -10.33
N LEU A 69 -1.77 1.32 -9.20
CA LEU A 69 -0.83 1.46 -8.07
C LEU A 69 0.62 1.15 -8.45
N ASN A 70 0.86 0.06 -9.19
CA ASN A 70 2.21 -0.35 -9.60
C ASN A 70 2.90 0.72 -10.47
N SER A 71 2.17 1.24 -11.47
CA SER A 71 2.66 2.29 -12.36
C SER A 71 2.96 3.59 -11.61
N PHE A 72 2.12 3.95 -10.64
CA PHE A 72 2.36 5.13 -9.80
C PHE A 72 3.62 4.97 -8.95
N ILE A 73 3.80 3.80 -8.33
CA ILE A 73 4.99 3.49 -7.53
C ILE A 73 6.25 3.60 -8.38
N MET A 74 6.26 2.98 -9.56
CA MET A 74 7.42 3.00 -10.46
C MET A 74 7.78 4.41 -10.96
N ARG A 75 6.79 5.30 -11.14
CA ARG A 75 7.00 6.67 -11.65
C ARG A 75 7.35 7.68 -10.57
N ASN A 76 6.68 7.63 -9.42
CA ASN A 76 6.80 8.68 -8.39
C ASN A 76 7.67 8.27 -7.19
N VAL A 77 7.58 7.01 -6.76
CA VAL A 77 8.12 6.58 -5.45
C VAL A 77 8.92 5.28 -5.52
N ARG A 78 9.59 5.02 -6.66
CA ARG A 78 10.32 3.78 -6.92
C ARG A 78 11.34 3.46 -5.83
N THR A 79 12.02 4.48 -5.32
CA THR A 79 12.99 4.40 -4.21
C THR A 79 12.54 5.17 -2.97
N GLY A 80 11.30 5.68 -2.96
CA GLY A 80 10.73 6.48 -1.87
C GLY A 80 10.12 5.65 -0.73
N TYR A 81 10.52 4.38 -0.59
CA TYR A 81 10.05 3.51 0.48
C TYR A 81 10.91 3.71 1.75
N ALA A 82 10.26 3.72 2.91
CA ALA A 82 10.94 3.85 4.19
C ALA A 82 11.65 2.54 4.58
N ARG A 83 11.01 1.41 4.26
CA ARG A 83 11.52 0.08 4.59
C ARG A 83 11.00 -0.94 3.58
N LYS A 84 11.82 -1.95 3.26
CA LYS A 84 11.41 -3.13 2.51
C LYS A 84 11.85 -4.39 3.23
N TRP A 85 11.00 -5.42 3.24
CA TRP A 85 11.29 -6.72 3.86
C TRP A 85 10.58 -7.84 3.10
N ARG A 86 11.00 -9.09 3.30
CA ARG A 86 10.39 -10.29 2.71
C ARG A 86 9.90 -11.19 3.85
#